data_AF-A0A2V8MM68-F1
#
_entry.id   AF-A0A2V8MM68-F1
#
_cell.length_a   1.000
_cell.length_b   1.000
_cell.length_c   1.000
_cell.angle_alpha   90.00
_cell.angle_beta   90.00
_cell.angle_gamma   90.00
#
_symmetry.space_group_name_H-M   'P 1'
#
loop_
_entity.id
_entity.type
_entity.pdbx_description
1 polymer ?
#
loop_
_entity_poly.entity_id
_entity_poly.type
_entity_poly.pdbx_seq_one_letter_code
_entity_poly.pdbx_strand_id
1 'polypeptide(L)'
;WGPYFGDEGSGFWIGREAVRAALRSVDAQAPREFAERIAADLGLKSIPEVVGAWAGGKIGVPEIAGLFPQVTATYPAEPAKQILTEAASHLRALVHIACKRAGIENCRQSRSGSVANHPIMRELINLEFEEPRHSPDWGAVIWAQQHFNG
;
A
#
# COMPACT_ATOMS: atom_id res chain seq x y z
N TRP A 1 -0.60 13.25 4.84
CA TRP A 1 0.01 13.58 3.54
C TRP A 1 -0.72 12.97 2.34
N GLY A 2 -1.56 11.93 2.52
CA GLY A 2 -2.46 11.44 1.47
C GLY A 2 -1.73 10.87 0.24
N PRO A 3 -2.47 10.38 -0.77
CA PRO A 3 -1.90 9.74 -1.96
C PRO A 3 -0.99 10.65 -2.81
N TYR A 4 -1.08 11.97 -2.63
CA TYR A 4 -0.37 12.98 -3.43
C TYR A 4 1.02 13.32 -2.89
N PHE A 5 1.22 13.26 -1.56
CA PHE A 5 2.45 13.71 -0.90
C PHE A 5 3.00 12.71 0.13
N GLY A 6 2.48 11.49 0.15
CA GLY A 6 2.97 10.40 1.01
C GLY A 6 2.25 9.10 0.68
N ASP A 7 1.98 8.31 1.73
CA ASP A 7 1.31 7.00 1.65
C ASP A 7 2.21 5.88 1.10
N GLU A 8 3.53 6.02 1.24
CA GLU A 8 4.50 5.03 0.81
C GLU A 8 4.24 3.66 1.47
N GLY A 9 4.18 2.63 0.63
CA GLY A 9 3.87 1.26 1.04
C GLY A 9 2.38 0.98 1.28
N SER A 10 1.48 1.94 1.04
CA SER A 10 0.04 1.70 1.07
C SER A 10 -0.46 0.94 -0.15
N GLY A 11 -1.74 0.55 -0.14
CA GLY A 11 -2.39 -0.06 -1.29
C GLY A 11 -2.39 0.84 -2.52
N PHE A 12 -2.59 2.15 -2.33
CA PHE A 12 -2.53 3.12 -3.43
C PHE A 12 -1.11 3.25 -3.98
N TRP A 13 -0.09 3.32 -3.12
CA TRP A 13 1.30 3.36 -3.57
C TRP A 13 1.66 2.10 -4.38
N ILE A 14 1.28 0.93 -3.89
CA ILE A 14 1.50 -0.35 -4.58
C ILE A 14 0.80 -0.35 -5.95
N GLY A 15 -0.47 0.04 -6.00
CA GLY A 15 -1.22 0.12 -7.25
C GLY A 15 -0.63 1.12 -8.24
N ARG A 16 -0.16 2.28 -7.75
CA ARG A 16 0.49 3.29 -8.59
C ARG A 16 1.80 2.77 -9.19
N GLU A 17 2.63 2.08 -8.41
CA GLU A 17 3.86 1.47 -8.95
C GLU A 17 3.56 0.30 -9.89
N ALA A 18 2.47 -0.45 -9.68
CA ALA A 18 2.00 -1.45 -10.63
C ALA A 18 1.61 -0.83 -11.98
N VAL A 19 0.85 0.28 -11.97
CA VAL A 19 0.54 1.04 -13.19
C VAL A 19 1.80 1.55 -13.87
N ARG A 20 2.74 2.13 -13.12
CA ARG A 20 4.03 2.61 -13.66
C ARG A 20 4.84 1.49 -14.30
N ALA A 21 4.94 0.33 -13.65
CA ALA A 21 5.64 -0.82 -14.17
C ALA A 21 4.97 -1.37 -15.45
N ALA A 22 3.64 -1.42 -15.47
CA ALA A 22 2.87 -1.83 -16.63
C ALA A 22 3.02 -0.87 -17.82
N LEU A 23 3.04 0.45 -17.59
CA LEU A 23 3.32 1.43 -18.65
C LEU A 23 4.73 1.26 -19.21
N ARG A 24 5.74 1.09 -18.34
CA ARG A 24 7.13 0.88 -18.76
C ARG A 24 7.32 -0.41 -19.57
N SER A 25 6.58 -1.48 -19.28
CA SER A 25 6.68 -2.71 -20.06
C SER A 25 6.16 -2.55 -21.49
N VAL A 26 5.14 -1.70 -21.69
CA VAL A 26 4.67 -1.33 -23.03
C VAL A 26 5.74 -0.56 -23.79
N ASP A 27 6.35 0.45 -23.17
CA ASP A 27 7.41 1.27 -23.79
C ASP A 27 8.65 0.43 -24.15
N ALA A 28 9.02 -0.51 -23.30
CA ALA A 28 10.18 -1.38 -23.49
C ALA A 28 9.91 -2.56 -24.45
N GLN A 29 8.69 -2.71 -24.98
CA GLN A 29 8.26 -3.89 -25.75
C GLN A 29 8.51 -5.23 -25.01
N ALA A 30 8.44 -5.20 -23.68
CA ALA A 30 8.61 -6.35 -22.82
C ALA A 30 7.31 -7.20 -22.76
N PRO A 31 7.33 -8.41 -22.16
CA PRO A 31 6.11 -9.21 -21.97
C PRO A 31 4.97 -8.40 -21.33
N ARG A 32 3.78 -8.48 -21.93
CA ARG A 32 2.65 -7.60 -21.62
C ARG A 32 1.63 -8.19 -20.66
N GLU A 33 1.80 -9.45 -20.25
CA GLU A 33 0.84 -10.16 -19.41
C GLU A 33 0.49 -9.41 -18.11
N PHE A 34 1.49 -8.83 -17.44
CA PHE A 34 1.26 -8.00 -16.26
C PHE A 34 0.48 -6.73 -16.60
N ALA A 35 0.84 -6.05 -17.70
CA ALA A 35 0.17 -4.83 -18.12
C ALA A 35 -1.29 -5.08 -18.56
N GLU A 36 -1.55 -6.20 -19.24
CA GLU A 36 -2.88 -6.63 -19.65
C GLU A 36 -3.75 -6.97 -18.43
N ARG A 37 -3.20 -7.67 -17.44
CA ARG A 37 -3.88 -7.94 -16.17
C ARG A 37 -4.24 -6.66 -15.41
N ILE A 38 -3.30 -5.73 -15.27
CA ILE A 38 -3.57 -4.44 -14.61
C ILE A 38 -4.62 -3.63 -15.37
N ALA A 39 -4.56 -3.60 -16.71
CA ALA A 39 -5.59 -2.92 -17.51
C ALA A 39 -6.97 -3.55 -17.33
N ALA A 40 -7.05 -4.89 -17.32
CA ALA A 40 -8.30 -5.62 -17.13
C ALA A 40 -8.91 -5.35 -15.76
N ASP A 41 -8.11 -5.35 -14.69
CA ASP A 41 -8.58 -5.05 -13.33
C ASP A 41 -9.10 -3.62 -13.17
N LEU A 42 -8.56 -2.67 -13.96
CA LEU A 42 -9.06 -1.29 -14.03
C LEU A 42 -10.24 -1.11 -14.99
N GLY A 43 -10.73 -2.18 -15.64
CA GLY A 43 -11.79 -2.09 -16.65
C GLY A 43 -11.39 -1.26 -17.88
N LEU A 44 -10.11 -1.35 -18.27
CA LEU A 44 -9.52 -0.67 -19.42
C LEU A 44 -9.19 -1.68 -20.51
N LYS A 45 -9.18 -1.25 -21.77
CA LYS A 45 -8.79 -2.12 -22.89
C LYS A 45 -7.29 -2.32 -22.97
N SER A 46 -6.52 -1.34 -22.47
CA SER A 46 -5.07 -1.39 -22.44
C SER A 46 -4.52 -0.44 -21.38
N ILE A 47 -3.31 -0.71 -20.87
CA ILE A 47 -2.72 0.12 -19.81
C ILE A 47 -2.51 1.60 -20.22
N PRO A 48 -2.20 1.97 -21.48
CA PRO A 48 -2.08 3.38 -21.85
C PRO A 48 -3.36 4.21 -21.66
N GLU A 49 -4.54 3.59 -21.63
CA GLU A 49 -5.81 4.28 -21.35
C GLU A 49 -5.89 4.82 -19.92
N VAL A 50 -5.03 4.37 -19.00
CA VAL A 50 -5.06 4.73 -17.58
C VAL A 50 -4.94 6.23 -17.34
N VAL A 51 -4.15 6.93 -18.16
CA VAL A 51 -3.97 8.40 -18.05
C VAL A 51 -5.27 9.13 -18.35
N GLY A 52 -5.92 8.75 -19.45
CA GLY A 52 -7.20 9.33 -19.84
C GLY A 52 -8.32 8.96 -18.87
N ALA A 53 -8.34 7.72 -18.40
CA ALA A 53 -9.30 7.24 -17.42
C ALA A 53 -9.18 7.99 -16.08
N TRP A 54 -7.96 8.24 -15.61
CA TRP A 54 -7.71 9.03 -14.40
C TRP A 54 -8.12 10.48 -14.59
N ALA A 55 -7.66 11.13 -15.67
CA ALA A 55 -7.99 12.53 -15.96
C ALA A 55 -9.50 12.76 -16.14
N GLY A 56 -10.20 11.79 -16.73
CA GLY A 56 -11.65 11.81 -16.91
C GLY A 56 -12.46 11.37 -15.69
N GLY A 57 -11.81 11.00 -14.58
CA GLY A 57 -12.47 10.56 -13.35
C GLY A 57 -13.16 9.19 -13.44
N LYS A 58 -12.88 8.39 -14.48
CA LYS A 58 -13.37 7.01 -14.61
C LYS A 58 -12.74 6.08 -13.56
N ILE A 59 -11.49 6.35 -13.22
CA ILE A 59 -10.75 5.67 -12.15
C ILE A 59 -10.16 6.71 -11.19
N GLY A 60 -9.99 6.33 -9.94
CA GLY A 60 -9.40 7.17 -8.90
C GLY A 60 -8.59 6.35 -7.90
N VAL A 61 -8.39 6.94 -6.72
CA VAL A 61 -7.62 6.32 -5.63
C VAL A 61 -8.14 4.92 -5.26
N PRO A 62 -9.47 4.67 -5.13
CA PRO A 62 -9.97 3.34 -4.78
C PRO A 62 -9.62 2.27 -5.81
N GLU A 63 -9.76 2.56 -7.11
CA GLU A 63 -9.48 1.61 -8.19
C GLU A 63 -7.99 1.30 -8.26
N ILE A 64 -7.13 2.33 -8.14
CA ILE A 64 -5.68 2.13 -8.11
C ILE A 64 -5.27 1.33 -6.87
N ALA A 65 -5.79 1.66 -5.68
CA ALA A 65 -5.50 0.88 -4.47
C ALA A 65 -6.02 -0.56 -4.55
N GLY A 66 -7.12 -0.76 -5.29
CA GLY A 66 -7.73 -2.05 -5.57
C GLY A 66 -6.87 -2.99 -6.42
N LEU A 67 -5.76 -2.52 -6.99
CA LEU A 67 -4.79 -3.38 -7.68
C LEU A 67 -3.94 -4.24 -6.74
N PHE A 68 -3.92 -3.93 -5.44
CA PHE A 68 -3.09 -4.66 -4.47
C PHE A 68 -3.24 -6.19 -4.53
N PRO A 69 -4.45 -6.79 -4.56
CA PRO A 69 -4.62 -8.23 -4.67
C PRO A 69 -4.01 -8.85 -5.94
N GLN A 70 -4.04 -8.13 -7.06
CA GLN A 70 -3.41 -8.60 -8.29
C GLN A 70 -1.88 -8.62 -8.19
N VAL A 71 -1.31 -7.59 -7.57
CA VAL A 71 0.13 -7.52 -7.34
C VAL A 71 0.57 -8.65 -6.40
N THR A 72 -0.20 -8.92 -5.32
CA THR A 72 0.12 -10.05 -4.43
C THR A 72 -0.09 -11.41 -5.09
N ALA A 73 -1.08 -11.58 -5.97
CA ALA A 73 -1.27 -12.80 -6.74
C ALA A 73 -0.14 -13.07 -7.76
N THR A 74 0.55 -12.02 -8.20
CA THR A 74 1.69 -12.13 -9.13
C THR A 74 3.02 -12.41 -8.41
N TYR A 75 3.09 -12.19 -7.09
CA TYR A 75 4.28 -12.50 -6.31
C TYR A 75 4.58 -14.01 -6.31
N PRO A 76 5.85 -14.46 -6.45
CA PRO A 76 7.11 -13.70 -6.40
C PRO A 76 7.69 -13.31 -7.78
N ALA A 77 6.89 -13.29 -8.84
CA ALA A 77 7.36 -12.87 -10.16
C ALA A 77 7.56 -11.35 -10.25
N GLU A 78 8.39 -10.90 -11.19
CA GLU A 78 8.52 -9.48 -11.51
C GLU A 78 7.33 -8.98 -12.34
N PRO A 79 6.91 -7.70 -12.19
CA PRO A 79 7.48 -6.68 -11.31
C PRO A 79 6.93 -6.69 -9.87
N ALA A 80 6.05 -7.64 -9.53
CA ALA A 80 5.37 -7.66 -8.23
C ALA A 80 6.33 -7.84 -7.06
N LYS A 81 7.36 -8.69 -7.20
CA LYS A 81 8.40 -8.86 -6.19
C LYS A 81 9.08 -7.55 -5.83
N GLN A 82 9.55 -6.79 -6.83
CA GLN A 82 10.16 -5.49 -6.59
C GLN A 82 9.20 -4.54 -5.86
N ILE A 83 7.98 -4.37 -6.38
CA ILE A 83 6.98 -3.44 -5.83
C ILE A 83 6.67 -3.76 -4.37
N LEU A 84 6.38 -5.02 -4.04
CA LEU A 84 6.02 -5.41 -2.66
C LEU A 84 7.21 -5.31 -1.70
N THR A 85 8.43 -5.57 -2.18
CA THR A 85 9.65 -5.42 -1.37
C THR A 85 9.93 -3.95 -1.03
N GLU A 86 9.77 -3.06 -2.01
CA GLU A 86 9.90 -1.61 -1.80
C GLU A 86 8.80 -1.08 -0.87
N ALA A 87 7.55 -1.50 -1.07
CA ALA A 87 6.44 -1.16 -0.19
C ALA A 87 6.71 -1.55 1.27
N ALA A 88 7.18 -2.78 1.50
CA ALA A 88 7.57 -3.25 2.83
C ALA A 88 8.72 -2.42 3.43
N SER A 89 9.70 -2.02 2.61
CA SER A 89 10.80 -1.17 3.03
C SER A 89 10.34 0.22 3.49
N HIS A 90 9.41 0.83 2.76
CA HIS A 90 8.80 2.10 3.15
C HIS A 90 8.07 1.99 4.49
N LEU A 91 7.26 0.94 4.68
CA LEU A 91 6.54 0.71 5.94
C LEU A 91 7.50 0.52 7.13
N ARG A 92 8.57 -0.27 6.95
CA ARG A 92 9.62 -0.41 7.99
C ARG A 92 10.26 0.92 8.34
N ALA A 93 10.62 1.73 7.34
CA ALA A 93 11.25 3.02 7.56
C ALA A 93 10.34 3.97 8.35
N LEU A 94 9.04 3.98 8.04
CA LEU A 94 8.05 4.78 8.77
C LEU A 94 7.97 4.36 10.25
N VAL A 95 7.93 3.05 10.53
CA VAL A 95 7.96 2.53 11.91
C VAL A 95 9.23 2.99 12.63
N HIS A 96 10.41 2.80 12.02
CA HIS A 96 11.68 3.18 12.64
C HIS A 96 11.74 4.68 12.98
N ILE A 97 11.30 5.55 12.06
CA ILE A 97 11.25 7.00 12.26
C ILE A 97 10.29 7.36 13.40
N ALA A 98 9.10 6.73 13.44
CA ALA A 98 8.11 6.98 14.48
C ALA A 98 8.63 6.60 15.87
N CYS A 99 9.22 5.41 16.01
CA CYS A 99 9.78 4.93 17.28
C CYS A 99 10.91 5.85 17.77
N LYS A 100 11.82 6.25 16.87
CA LYS A 100 12.93 7.17 17.19
C LYS A 100 12.42 8.54 17.66
N ARG A 101 11.40 9.09 17.01
CA ARG A 101 10.80 10.39 17.39
C ARG A 101 10.06 10.33 18.72
N ALA A 102 9.44 9.19 19.03
CA ALA A 102 8.71 9.00 20.28
C ALA A 102 9.63 8.73 21.49
N GLY A 103 10.93 8.49 21.27
CA GLY A 103 11.87 8.14 22.35
C GLY A 103 11.55 6.80 23.01
N ILE A 104 10.84 5.91 22.32
CA ILE A 104 10.39 4.62 22.86
C ILE A 104 11.45 3.56 22.56
N GLU A 105 12.17 3.12 23.59
CA GLU A 105 12.96 1.89 23.56
C GLU A 105 12.00 0.69 23.58
N ASN A 106 12.24 -0.32 22.72
CA ASN A 106 11.32 -1.45 22.50
C ASN A 106 9.91 -1.03 22.07
N CYS A 107 9.85 -0.26 20.98
CA CYS A 107 8.63 0.19 20.33
C CYS A 107 7.66 -0.97 20.09
N ARG A 108 6.55 -1.04 20.83
CA ARG A 108 5.49 -2.01 20.58
C ARG A 108 4.68 -1.56 19.37
N GLN A 109 4.68 -2.36 18.30
CA GLN A 109 3.98 -2.02 17.07
C GLN A 109 2.64 -2.75 16.99
N SER A 110 1.58 -2.00 16.67
CA SER A 110 0.29 -2.54 16.25
C SER A 110 0.07 -2.31 14.76
N ARG A 111 -0.80 -3.11 14.14
CA ARG A 111 -1.11 -3.03 12.70
C ARG A 111 -2.58 -2.70 12.48
N SER A 112 -2.83 -1.93 11.44
CA SER A 112 -4.17 -1.75 10.88
C SER A 112 -4.07 -1.60 9.36
N GLY A 113 -5.14 -1.95 8.64
CA GLY A 113 -5.21 -1.88 7.19
C GLY A 113 -4.92 -3.19 6.45
N SER A 114 -5.46 -3.31 5.23
CA SER A 114 -5.43 -4.54 4.43
C SER A 114 -4.01 -4.94 3.99
N VAL A 115 -3.15 -3.97 3.67
CA VAL A 115 -1.77 -4.24 3.22
C VAL A 115 -0.92 -4.82 4.34
N ALA A 116 -0.85 -4.17 5.51
CA ALA A 116 -0.01 -4.62 6.63
C ALA A 116 -0.42 -5.99 7.20
N ASN A 117 -1.69 -6.39 7.01
CA ASN A 117 -2.22 -7.67 7.46
C ASN A 117 -2.08 -8.80 6.43
N HIS A 118 -1.78 -8.48 5.16
CA HIS A 118 -1.65 -9.50 4.12
C HIS A 118 -0.45 -10.42 4.40
N PRO A 119 -0.56 -11.76 4.29
CA PRO A 119 0.52 -12.69 4.66
C PRO A 119 1.87 -12.39 4.01
N ILE A 120 1.88 -12.16 2.69
CA ILE A 120 3.11 -11.78 1.94
C ILE A 120 3.72 -10.50 2.51
N MET A 121 2.91 -9.49 2.80
CA MET A 121 3.42 -8.22 3.32
C MET A 121 3.93 -8.37 4.75
N ARG A 122 3.29 -9.20 5.58
CA ARG A 122 3.79 -9.49 6.94
C ARG A 122 5.19 -10.08 6.90
N GLU A 123 5.40 -11.05 6.02
CA GLU A 123 6.70 -11.67 5.81
C GLU A 123 7.72 -10.65 5.29
N LEU A 124 7.37 -9.88 4.25
CA LEU A 124 8.28 -8.90 3.66
C LEU A 124 8.60 -7.73 4.59
N ILE A 125 7.65 -7.27 5.41
CA ILE A 125 7.87 -6.21 6.41
C ILE A 125 8.82 -6.73 7.48
N ASN A 126 8.71 -8.00 7.88
CA ASN A 126 9.59 -8.65 8.84
C ASN A 126 9.80 -7.84 10.13
N LEU A 127 8.71 -7.35 10.70
CA LEU A 127 8.68 -6.76 12.04
C LEU A 127 7.80 -7.64 12.93
N GLU A 128 8.22 -7.81 14.18
CA GLU A 128 7.34 -8.40 15.19
C GLU A 128 6.24 -7.38 15.51
N PHE A 129 4.99 -7.84 15.49
CA PHE A 129 3.84 -7.01 15.83
C PHE A 129 3.06 -7.71 16.93
N GLU A 130 2.70 -6.96 17.98
CA GLU A 130 1.74 -7.42 18.99
C GLU A 130 0.33 -7.09 18.50
N GLU A 131 -0.63 -8.01 18.68
CA GLU A 131 -2.03 -7.69 18.41
C GLU A 131 -2.48 -6.53 19.32
N PRO A 132 -3.10 -5.48 18.77
CA PRO A 132 -3.53 -4.35 19.58
C PRO A 132 -4.54 -4.82 20.64
N ARG A 133 -4.31 -4.47 21.90
CA ARG A 133 -5.23 -4.83 23.01
C ARG A 133 -6.64 -4.25 22.82
N HIS A 134 -6.78 -3.19 22.02
CA HIS A 134 -8.05 -2.53 21.70
C HIS A 134 -8.07 -2.01 20.25
N SER A 135 -9.26 -1.88 19.63
CA SER A 135 -9.40 -1.26 18.30
C SER A 135 -9.05 0.24 18.34
N PRO A 136 -8.73 0.89 17.19
CA PRO A 136 -8.43 2.33 17.14
C PRO A 136 -9.54 3.21 17.73
N ASP A 137 -10.79 2.76 17.67
CA ASP A 137 -11.97 3.47 18.18
C ASP A 137 -11.90 3.65 19.70
N TRP A 138 -11.33 2.66 20.42
CA TRP A 138 -11.09 2.77 21.86
C TRP A 138 -10.05 3.82 22.23
N GLY A 139 -9.08 4.07 21.34
CA GLY A 139 -8.10 5.16 21.53
C GLY A 139 -8.78 6.53 21.54
N ALA A 140 -9.77 6.73 20.67
CA ALA A 140 -10.57 7.96 20.64
C ALA A 140 -11.45 8.09 21.91
N VAL A 141 -12.01 6.98 22.40
CA VAL A 141 -12.81 6.96 23.64
C VAL A 141 -11.97 7.29 24.87
N ILE A 142 -10.78 6.71 25.02
CA ILE A 142 -9.87 6.99 26.14
C ILE A 142 -9.41 8.45 26.10
N TRP A 143 -9.08 8.97 24.91
CA TRP A 143 -8.69 10.37 24.76
C TRP A 143 -9.83 11.32 25.17
N ALA A 144 -11.07 11.01 24.77
CA ALA A 144 -12.25 11.80 25.13
C ALA A 144 -12.54 11.77 26.65
N GLN A 145 -12.40 10.61 27.30
CA GLN A 145 -12.56 10.49 28.75
C GLN A 145 -11.50 11.29 29.52
N GLN A 146 -10.27 11.41 28.99
CA GLN A 146 -9.20 12.18 29.64
C GLN A 146 -9.31 13.70 29.46
N HIS A 147 -10.04 14.17 28.43
CA HIS A 147 -10.09 15.59 28.07
C HIS A 147 -11.47 16.25 28.24
N PHE A 148 -12.54 15.46 28.39
CA PHE A 148 -13.91 15.98 28.51
C PHE A 148 -14.66 15.54 29.77
N ASN A 149 -14.05 14.72 30.64
CA ASN A 149 -14.53 14.51 32.00
C ASN A 149 -13.69 15.36 32.97
N GLY A 150 -13.97 16.67 32.99
CA GLY A 150 -13.51 17.64 33.98
C GLY A 150 -14.67 18.53 34.39
#